data_AF-W9AHD3-F1
#
_entry.id   AF-W9AHD3-F1
#
_cell.length_a   1.000
_cell.length_b   1.000
_cell.length_c   1.000
_cell.angle_alpha   90.00
_cell.angle_beta   90.00
_cell.angle_gamma   90.00
#
_symmetry.space_group_name_H-M   'P 1'
#
loop_
_entity.id
_entity.type
_entity.pdbx_description
1 polymer ?
#
loop_
_entity_poly.entity_id
_entity_poly.type
_entity_poly.pdbx_seq_one_letter_code
_entity_poly.pdbx_strand_id
1 'polypeptide(L)' 'MESFLQICEDTTNSLGRQLEAKEEQFLQWVYDRYAAEQKEIINN' A
#
# COMPACT_ATOMS: atom_id res chain seq x y z
N MET A 1 -4.44 0.69 -10.87
CA MET A 1 -4.04 0.09 -9.58
C MET A 1 -2.74 0.78 -9.22
N GLU A 2 -2.73 1.59 -8.17
CA GLU A 2 -1.52 2.30 -7.75
C GLU A 2 -0.45 1.28 -7.36
N SER A 3 0.82 1.62 -7.60
CA SER A 3 1.92 0.78 -7.14
C SER A 3 2.13 0.98 -5.64
N PHE A 4 2.70 -0.01 -4.95
CA PHE A 4 3.06 0.14 -3.54
C PHE A 4 3.96 1.37 -3.28
N LEU A 5 4.93 1.61 -4.18
CA LEU A 5 5.82 2.77 -4.11
C LEU A 5 5.05 4.09 -4.17
N GLN A 6 4.03 4.16 -5.02
CA GLN A 6 3.20 5.35 -5.15
C GLN A 6 2.37 5.61 -3.89
N ILE A 7 1.81 4.56 -3.27
CA ILE A 7 1.12 4.68 -1.98
C ILE A 7 2.05 5.22 -0.90
N CYS A 8 3.30 4.75 -0.84
CA CYS A 8 4.29 5.26 0.12
C CYS A 8 4.66 6.72 -0.14
N GLU A 9 4.83 7.11 -1.41
CA GLU A 9 5.13 8.49 -1.80
C GLU A 9 3.97 9.43 -1.44
N ASP A 10 2.74 9.06 -1.79
CA ASP A 10 1.54 9.86 -1.50
C ASP A 10 1.31 10.00 0.00
N THR A 11 1.52 8.93 0.77
CA THR A 11 1.39 8.97 2.23
C THR A 11 2.48 9.85 2.86
N THR A 12 3.73 9.75 2.38
CA THR A 12 4.84 10.62 2.82
C THR A 12 4.52 12.09 2.55
N ASN A 13 4.02 12.40 1.34
CA ASN A 13 3.64 13.75 0.93
C ASN A 13 2.48 14.29 1.78
N SER A 14 1.48 13.44 2.08
CA SER A 14 0.32 13.83 2.88
C SER A 14 0.68 14.09 4.36
N LEU A 15 1.57 13.28 4.93
CA LEU A 15 2.04 13.44 6.31
C LEU A 15 3.08 14.56 6.47
N GLY A 16 3.73 14.96 5.38
CA GLY A 16 4.83 15.94 5.41
C GLY A 16 6.08 15.43 6.14
N ARG A 17 6.19 14.11 6.32
CA ARG A 17 7.34 13.44 6.94
C ARG A 17 7.54 12.07 6.33
N GLN A 18 8.76 11.53 6.48
CA GLN A 18 9.04 10.15 6.11
C GLN A 18 8.21 9.18 6.96
N LEU A 19 7.86 8.06 6.34
CA LEU A 19 7.24 6.94 7.02
C LEU A 19 8.26 6.28 7.96
N GLU A 20 7.79 5.86 9.12
CA GLU A 20 8.54 4.98 9.99
C GLU A 20 8.46 3.53 9.46
N ALA A 21 9.45 2.71 9.79
CA ALA A 21 9.50 1.32 9.34
C ALA A 21 8.23 0.50 9.64
N LYS A 22 7.54 0.80 10.76
CA LYS A 22 6.27 0.14 11.11
C LYS A 22 5.11 0.58 10.23
N GLU A 23 5.11 1.84 9.79
CA GLU A 23 4.10 2.40 8.89
C GLU A 23 4.28 1.82 7.49
N GLU A 24 5.53 1.70 7.01
CA GLU A 24 5.84 1.01 5.75
C GLU A 24 5.37 -0.45 5.77
N GLN A 25 5.65 -1.18 6.86
CA GLN A 25 5.20 -2.57 7.04
C GLN A 25 3.67 -2.69 7.02
N PHE A 26 2.98 -1.74 7.65
CA PHE A 26 1.51 -1.70 7.63
C PHE A 26 0.98 -1.46 6.22
N LEU A 27 1.51 -0.48 5.50
CA LEU A 27 1.09 -0.20 4.12
C LEU A 27 1.36 -1.38 3.18
N GLN A 28 2.49 -2.07 3.35
CA GLN A 28 2.81 -3.26 2.57
C GLN A 28 1.76 -4.35 2.79
N TRP A 29 1.39 -4.61 4.05
CA TRP A 29 0.36 -5.57 4.37
C TRP A 29 -1.00 -5.22 3.76
N VAL A 30 -1.41 -3.95 3.81
CA VAL A 30 -2.67 -3.48 3.19
C VAL A 30 -2.63 -3.69 1.67
N TYR A 31 -1.52 -3.31 1.03
CA TYR A 31 -1.35 -3.45 -0.41
C TYR A 31 -1.44 -4.92 -0.85
N ASP A 32 -0.75 -5.82 -0.14
CA ASP A 32 -0.76 -7.25 -0.44
C ASP A 32 -2.15 -7.85 -0.27
N ARG A 33 -2.87 -7.46 0.79
CA ARG A 33 -4.24 -7.89 1.04
C ARG A 33 -5.18 -7.45 -0.08
N TYR A 34 -5.13 -6.17 -0.47
CA TYR A 34 -5.91 -5.63 -1.57
C TYR A 34 -5.60 -6.32 -2.90
N ALA A 35 -4.32 -6.56 -3.19
CA ALA A 35 -3.89 -7.25 -4.40
C ALA A 35 -4.36 -8.71 -4.44
N ALA A 36 -4.40 -9.40 -3.30
CA ALA A 36 -4.96 -10.74 -3.17
C ALA A 36 -6.47 -10.74 -3.45
N GLU A 37 -7.23 -9.84 -2.81
CA GLU A 37 -8.68 -9.72 -2.99
C GLU A 37 -9.05 -9.40 -4.45
N GLN A 38 -8.28 -8.53 -5.11
CA GLN A 38 -8.48 -8.24 -6.54
C GLN A 38 -8.23 -9.46 -7.43
N LYS A 39 -7.26 -10.32 -7.10
CA LYS A 39 -7.05 -11.59 -7.81
C LYS A 39 -8.19 -12.56 -7.58
N GLU A 40 -8.76 -12.61 -6.37
CA GLU A 40 -9.91 -13.46 -6.06
C GLU A 40 -11.17 -13.02 -6.83
N ILE A 41 -11.37 -11.72 -7.03
CA ILE A 41 -12.49 -11.18 -7.82
C ILE A 41 -12.34 -11.52 -9.31
N ILE A 42 -11.13 -11.49 -9.87
CA ILE A 42 -10.89 -11.76 -11.29
C ILE A 42 -10.99 -13.26 -11.62
N ASN A 43 -10.72 -14.13 -10.65
CA ASN A 43 -10.68 -15.59 -10.83
C ASN A 43 -12.02 -16.31 -10.52
N ASN A 44 -13.07 -15.59 -10.15
CA ASN A 44 -14.44 -16.09 -9.89
C ASN A 44 -15.43 -15.50 -10.90
#